data_AF-A0A267HRX8-F1
#
_entry.id   AF-A0A267HRX8-F1
#
_cell.length_a   1.000
_cell.length_b   1.000
_cell.length_c   1.000
_cell.angle_alpha   90.00
_cell.angle_beta   90.00
_cell.angle_gamma   90.00
#
_symmetry.space_group_name_H-M   'P 1'
#
loop_
_entity.id
_entity.type
_entity.pdbx_description
1 polymer ?
#
loop_
_entity_poly.entity_id
_entity_poly.type
_entity_poly.pdbx_seq_one_letter_code
_entity_poly.pdbx_strand_id
1 'polypeptide(L)' 'MPDEGDPFLSGEGISFFNYIQSQFVDNNVYSIAVLFSLNGYEDEPISKHLQIPFDKLMIDDFHYKESKLIEITR' A
#
# COMPACT_ATOMS: atom_id res chain seq x y z
N MET A 1 14.44 10.49 -17.82
CA MET A 1 14.36 9.54 -16.71
C MET A 1 12.91 9.07 -16.70
N PRO A 2 12.62 7.76 -16.66
CA PRO A 2 11.25 7.35 -16.37
C PRO A 2 10.90 7.92 -14.99
N ASP A 3 9.73 8.52 -14.85
CA ASP A 3 9.25 9.07 -13.60
C ASP A 3 9.23 7.93 -12.55
N GLU A 4 10.27 7.89 -11.70
CA GLU A 4 10.47 6.90 -10.63
C GLU A 4 9.37 6.94 -9.53
N GLY A 5 8.26 7.64 -9.78
CA GLY A 5 7.14 7.81 -8.85
C GLY A 5 5.90 6.97 -9.14
N ASP A 6 5.72 6.41 -10.33
CA ASP A 6 4.45 5.76 -10.71
C ASP A 6 4.44 4.20 -10.78
N PRO A 7 5.28 3.44 -10.04
CA PRO A 7 5.23 1.98 -10.12
C PRO A 7 3.89 1.41 -9.65
N PHE A 8 3.05 2.18 -8.94
CA PHE A 8 1.74 1.72 -8.45
C PHE A 8 0.55 1.97 -9.37
N LEU A 9 0.70 2.79 -10.42
CA LEU A 9 -0.26 2.87 -11.53
C LEU A 9 0.04 1.85 -12.63
N SER A 10 1.06 1.00 -12.43
CA SER A 10 1.32 -0.17 -13.26
C SER A 10 0.20 -1.21 -13.14
N GLY A 11 0.16 -2.16 -14.08
CA GLY A 11 -0.80 -3.27 -14.01
C GLY A 11 -0.64 -4.11 -12.75
N GLU A 12 0.58 -4.18 -12.21
CA GLU A 12 0.92 -4.87 -10.97
C GLU A 12 0.37 -4.15 -9.74
N GLY A 13 0.49 -2.82 -9.67
CA GLY A 13 -0.04 -2.01 -8.58
C GLY A 13 -1.57 -2.06 -8.50
N ILE A 14 -2.25 -1.99 -9.66
CA ILE A 14 -3.71 -2.17 -9.75
C ILE A 14 -4.13 -3.58 -9.30
N SER A 15 -3.38 -4.61 -9.72
CA SER A 15 -3.69 -5.99 -9.33
C SER A 15 -3.54 -6.21 -7.83
N PHE A 16 -2.50 -5.64 -7.22
CA PHE A 16 -2.30 -5.66 -5.77
C PHE A 16 -3.41 -4.92 -5.02
N PHE A 17 -3.82 -3.76 -5.49
CA PHE A 17 -4.94 -3.01 -4.93
C PHE A 17 -6.24 -3.81 -4.94
N ASN A 18 -6.58 -4.41 -6.09
CA ASN A 18 -7.77 -5.24 -6.24
C ASN A 18 -7.71 -6.48 -5.32
N TYR A 19 -6.52 -7.06 -5.13
CA TYR A 19 -6.32 -8.17 -4.18
C TYR A 19 -6.63 -7.75 -2.74
N ILE A 20 -6.16 -6.57 -2.29
CA ILE A 20 -6.51 -6.04 -0.96
C ILE A 20 -8.02 -5.87 -0.85
N GLN A 21 -8.66 -5.26 -1.85
CA GLN A 21 -10.11 -5.07 -1.85
C GLN A 21 -10.87 -6.40 -1.73
N SER A 22 -10.44 -7.44 -2.43
CA SER A 22 -11.10 -8.75 -2.38
C SER A 22 -11.00 -9.40 -0.99
N GLN A 23 -9.92 -9.18 -0.23
CA GLN A 23 -9.78 -9.73 1.12
C GLN A 23 -10.83 -9.18 2.10
N PHE A 24 -11.22 -7.90 1.95
CA PHE A 24 -12.26 -7.29 2.79
C PHE A 24 -13.68 -7.66 2.37
N VAL A 25 -13.90 -8.00 1.09
CA VAL A 25 -15.20 -8.44 0.59
C VAL A 25 -15.53 -9.86 1.06
N ASP A 26 -14.56 -10.78 1.02
CA ASP A 26 -14.87 -12.21 1.10
C ASP A 26 -14.85 -12.84 2.50
N ASN A 27 -14.03 -12.39 3.46
CA ASN A 27 -13.90 -13.13 4.73
C ASN A 27 -13.30 -12.26 5.84
N ASN A 28 -13.93 -12.16 7.03
CA ASN A 28 -13.41 -11.96 8.41
C ASN A 28 -12.10 -11.16 8.68
N VAL A 29 -11.55 -10.47 7.69
CA VAL A 29 -10.33 -9.68 7.76
C VAL A 29 -10.77 -8.32 8.24
N TYR A 30 -10.36 -7.98 9.45
CA TYR A 30 -10.64 -6.69 10.08
C TYR A 30 -9.50 -5.70 9.86
N SER A 31 -8.29 -6.19 9.55
CA SER A 31 -7.12 -5.37 9.30
C SER A 31 -6.13 -6.06 8.35
N ILE A 32 -5.50 -5.27 7.49
CA ILE A 32 -4.34 -5.65 6.67
C ILE A 32 -3.25 -4.61 6.90
N ALA A 33 -2.05 -5.05 7.27
CA ALA A 33 -0.86 -4.20 7.35
C ALA A 33 0.01 -4.43 6.12
N VAL A 34 0.33 -3.36 5.40
CA VAL A 34 1.17 -3.40 4.20
C VAL A 34 2.42 -2.57 4.42
N LEU A 35 3.58 -3.24 4.41
CA LEU A 35 4.88 -2.60 4.45
C LEU A 35 5.38 -2.35 3.04
N PHE A 36 5.78 -1.12 2.82
CA PHE A 36 6.24 -0.58 1.56
C PHE A 36 7.64 -0.06 1.75
N SER A 37 8.61 -0.60 1.01
CA SER A 37 9.95 -0.03 0.96
C SER A 37 10.37 0.08 -0.51
N LEU A 38 11.08 1.15 -0.85
CA LEU A 38 11.75 1.24 -2.15
C LEU A 38 13.05 0.46 -2.08
N ASN A 39 13.47 -0.12 -3.20
CA ASN A 39 14.77 -0.79 -3.30
C ASN A 39 15.88 0.14 -2.79
N GLY A 40 16.63 -0.30 -1.78
CA GLY A 40 17.67 0.48 -1.12
C GLY A 40 17.30 1.11 0.22
N TYR A 41 16.03 1.04 0.63
CA TYR A 41 15.51 1.54 1.92
C TYR A 41 15.02 0.40 2.83
N GLU A 42 15.36 -0.84 2.51
CA GLU A 42 14.90 -2.05 3.22
C GLU A 42 15.44 -2.13 4.65
N ASP A 43 16.64 -1.58 4.88
CA ASP A 43 17.28 -1.49 6.19
C ASP A 43 16.98 -0.17 6.93
N GLU A 44 16.22 0.74 6.31
CA GLU A 44 15.84 2.00 6.95
C GLU A 44 14.59 1.82 7.83
N PRO A 45 14.52 2.55 8.97
CA PRO A 45 13.33 2.52 9.80
C PRO A 45 12.10 3.03 9.02
N ILE A 46 10.93 2.50 9.38
CA ILE A 46 9.65 2.98 8.85
C ILE A 46 9.56 4.49 9.12
N SER A 47 9.60 5.31 8.07
CA SER A 47 9.57 6.76 8.19
C SER A 47 8.15 7.28 8.37
N LYS A 48 7.15 6.49 7.93
CA LYS A 48 5.74 6.88 7.95
C LYS A 48 4.82 5.70 8.25
N HIS A 49 3.91 5.90 9.19
CA HIS A 49 2.83 4.97 9.51
C HIS A 49 1.48 5.64 9.24
N LEU A 50 0.66 5.03 8.41
CA LEU A 50 -0.70 5.46 8.09
C LEU A 50 -1.71 4.42 8.57
N GLN A 51 -2.83 4.91 9.10
CA GLN A 51 -4.02 4.10 9.37
C GLN A 51 -5.16 4.59 8.49
N ILE A 52 -5.67 3.71 7.63
CA ILE A 52 -6.64 4.06 6.58
C ILE A 52 -7.86 3.15 6.71
N PRO A 53 -9.07 3.70 6.96
CA PRO A 53 -10.31 2.96 6.85
C PRO A 53 -10.51 2.41 5.43
N PHE A 54 -11.02 1.19 5.30
CA PHE A 54 -11.16 0.50 4.02
C PHE A 54 -12.02 1.28 3.02
N ASP A 55 -13.07 1.95 3.51
CA ASP A 55 -13.96 2.79 2.71
C ASP A 55 -13.29 4.07 2.16
N LYS A 56 -12.11 4.42 2.68
CA LYS A 56 -11.31 5.57 2.27
C LYS A 56 -10.05 5.19 1.49
N LEU A 57 -9.76 3.90 1.36
CA LEU A 57 -8.56 3.42 0.69
C LEU A 57 -8.60 3.78 -0.80
N MET A 58 -7.58 4.48 -1.27
CA MET A 58 -7.36 4.82 -2.68
C MET A 58 -6.07 4.19 -3.19
N ILE A 59 -5.97 3.96 -4.50
CA ILE A 59 -4.74 3.41 -5.09
C ILE A 59 -3.53 4.34 -4.89
N ASP A 60 -3.77 5.65 -4.85
CA ASP A 60 -2.73 6.66 -4.62
C ASP A 60 -2.12 6.58 -3.21
N ASP A 61 -2.82 5.95 -2.24
CA ASP A 61 -2.25 5.71 -0.90
C ASP A 61 -1.02 4.80 -0.97
N PHE A 62 -0.84 4.05 -2.06
CA PHE A 62 0.31 3.19 -2.31
C PHE A 62 1.48 3.90 -3.01
N HIS A 63 1.35 5.17 -3.39
CA HIS A 63 2.46 5.97 -3.88
C HIS A 63 3.34 6.43 -2.70
N TYR A 64 4.66 6.21 -2.78
CA TYR A 64 5.63 6.70 -1.80
C TYR A 64 7.06 6.78 -2.37
N LYS A 65 7.91 7.57 -1.70
CA LYS A 65 9.35 7.67 -1.95
C LYS A 65 10.22 7.20 -0.77
N GLU A 66 9.61 6.56 0.23
CA GLU A 66 10.20 6.23 1.54
C GLU A 66 9.60 4.96 2.14
N SER A 67 10.23 4.36 3.15
CA SER A 67 9.68 3.17 3.84
C SER A 67 8.42 3.53 4.66
N LYS A 68 7.28 2.95 4.28
CA LYS A 68 5.95 3.30 4.81
C LYS A 68 5.19 2.05 5.25
N LEU A 69 4.56 2.09 6.41
CA LEU A 69 3.59 1.10 6.85
C LEU A 69 2.17 1.67 6.69
N ILE A 70 1.30 0.96 5.98
CA ILE A 70 -0.13 1.28 5.90
C ILE A 70 -0.90 0.17 6.60
N GLU A 71 -1.66 0.53 7.64
CA GLU A 71 -2.64 -0.35 8.27
C GLU A 71 -4.04 0.01 7.76
N ILE A 72 -4.66 -0.93 7.08
CA ILE A 72 -5.98 -0.79 6.47
C ILE A 72 -6.98 -1.51 7.36
N THR A 73 -7.98 -0.83 7.88
CA THR A 73 -8.98 -1.41 8.81
C THR A 73 -10.39 -1.32 8.25
N ARG A 74 -11.27 -2.27 8.59
CA ARG A 74 -12.70 -2.17 8.24
C ARG A 74 -13.37 -0.90 8.77
#